data_AF-A0A2Z6ZU58-F1
#
_entry.id   AF-A0A2Z6ZU58-F1
#
_cell.length_a   1.000
_cell.length_b   1.000
_cell.length_c   1.000
_cell.angle_alpha   90.00
_cell.angle_beta   90.00
_cell.angle_gamma   90.00
#
_symmetry.space_group_name_H-M   'P 1'
#
loop_
_entity.id
_entity.type
_entity.pdbx_description
1 polymer ?
#
loop_
_entity_poly.entity_id
_entity_poly.type
_entity_poly.pdbx_seq_one_letter_code
_entity_poly.pdbx_strand_id
1 'polypeptide(L)'
;MMGKFEVVLPHPDERAHRPPPSHTFYVNQLDMGLRFPIQRFLTSLCKHIKISPSQLAPNSYSFLLALAVLLSYHDIPLIPYVFMQLAQIKRLGPGKFYISHKGDHNFIKGNPSSHKGWMSRFFYIKRDGKRRSHWRCDMSWRDNVYTLSPRTPERSPNLTSFLEAMRGKSYNAPELIKEDLLCFFKFSRKGVELSGDLGIVVFCLTHAITCARTRVSPELTLSSLSLLQTHA
;
A
#
# COMPACT_ATOMS: atom_id res chain seq x y z
N MET A 1 -2.75 -21.74 -9.40
CA MET A 1 -2.33 -20.96 -10.59
C MET A 1 -2.85 -19.53 -10.43
N MET A 2 -1.98 -18.52 -10.48
CA MET A 2 -2.44 -17.12 -10.52
C MET A 2 -3.14 -16.89 -11.86
N GLY A 3 -4.28 -16.20 -11.88
CA GLY A 3 -4.97 -15.91 -13.13
C GLY A 3 -4.11 -15.05 -14.04
N LYS A 4 -4.17 -15.28 -15.36
CA LYS A 4 -3.50 -14.45 -16.36
C LYS A 4 -4.18 -13.08 -16.38
N PHE A 5 -3.39 -12.02 -16.16
CA PHE A 5 -3.82 -10.64 -16.36
C PHE A 5 -3.38 -10.22 -17.77
N GLU A 6 -4.26 -9.50 -18.46
CA GLU A 6 -3.99 -8.90 -19.75
C GLU A 6 -4.00 -7.38 -19.58
N VAL A 7 -2.91 -6.73 -20.00
CA VAL A 7 -2.84 -5.28 -20.06
C VAL A 7 -3.41 -4.85 -21.40
N VAL A 8 -4.41 -3.98 -21.36
CA VAL A 8 -5.11 -3.45 -22.53
C VAL A 8 -4.95 -1.94 -22.55
N LEU A 9 -4.50 -1.40 -23.68
CA LEU A 9 -4.40 0.04 -23.87
C LEU A 9 -5.79 0.62 -24.20
N PRO A 10 -6.11 1.82 -23.71
CA PRO A 10 -7.40 2.44 -23.98
C PRO A 10 -7.52 2.93 -25.41
N HIS A 11 -8.72 2.82 -25.99
CA HIS A 11 -9.07 3.54 -27.21
C HIS A 11 -9.15 5.06 -26.94
N PRO A 12 -8.86 5.94 -27.92
CA PRO A 12 -8.96 7.40 -27.74
C PRO A 12 -10.29 7.91 -27.14
N ASP A 13 -11.40 7.22 -27.40
CA ASP A 13 -12.73 7.60 -26.91
C ASP A 13 -13.06 7.06 -25.52
N GLU A 14 -12.28 6.09 -25.02
CA GLU A 14 -12.50 5.48 -23.73
C GLU A 14 -12.05 6.40 -22.59
N ARG A 15 -12.63 6.20 -21.41
CA ARG A 15 -12.37 7.03 -20.23
C ARG A 15 -12.07 6.14 -19.04
N ALA A 16 -11.13 6.60 -18.22
CA ALA A 16 -10.69 5.91 -17.01
C ALA A 16 -11.82 5.55 -16.02
N HIS A 17 -12.83 6.41 -15.90
CA HIS A 17 -13.96 6.22 -14.99
C HIS A 17 -15.12 5.42 -15.60
N ARG A 18 -15.02 5.03 -16.88
CA ARG A 18 -15.99 4.16 -17.60
C ARG A 18 -15.22 3.04 -18.30
N PRO A 19 -14.55 2.15 -17.56
CA PRO A 19 -13.83 1.06 -18.18
C PRO A 19 -14.79 0.13 -18.93
N PRO A 20 -14.38 -0.46 -20.06
CA PRO A 20 -14.93 -1.72 -20.58
C PRO A 20 -14.85 -2.82 -19.51
N PRO A 21 -15.31 -4.06 -19.73
CA PRO A 21 -15.23 -5.17 -18.74
C PRO A 21 -13.79 -5.50 -18.27
N SER A 22 -13.25 -4.65 -17.40
CA SER A 22 -11.84 -4.45 -17.12
C SER A 22 -11.69 -3.47 -15.95
N HIS A 23 -10.47 -3.27 -15.46
CA HIS A 23 -10.20 -2.31 -14.40
C HIS A 23 -9.11 -1.32 -14.79
N THR A 24 -9.37 -0.04 -14.53
CA THR A 24 -8.45 1.04 -14.84
C THR A 24 -7.35 1.17 -13.80
N PHE A 25 -6.13 1.38 -14.24
CA PHE A 25 -5.01 1.83 -13.42
C PHE A 25 -4.23 2.91 -14.14
N TYR A 26 -3.38 3.61 -13.40
CA TYR A 26 -2.61 4.73 -13.94
C TYR A 26 -1.11 4.41 -13.88
N VAL A 27 -0.38 4.81 -14.92
CA VAL A 27 1.07 4.55 -15.01
C VAL A 27 1.79 5.10 -13.78
N ASN A 28 1.44 6.32 -13.35
CA ASN A 28 2.03 6.96 -12.18
C ASN A 28 1.84 6.16 -10.88
N GLN A 29 0.79 5.33 -10.77
CA GLN A 29 0.61 4.47 -9.58
C GLN A 29 1.68 3.36 -9.55
N LEU A 30 2.11 2.86 -10.71
CA LEU A 30 3.20 1.89 -10.83
C LEU A 30 4.52 2.51 -10.35
N ASP A 31 4.80 3.75 -10.77
CA ASP A 31 6.00 4.47 -10.35
C ASP A 31 6.07 4.63 -8.82
N MET A 32 4.90 4.72 -8.16
CA MET A 32 4.76 4.87 -6.71
C MET A 32 4.54 3.54 -5.97
N GLY A 33 4.91 2.41 -6.59
CA GLY A 33 5.00 1.12 -5.92
C GLY A 33 3.78 0.19 -6.08
N LEU A 34 2.75 0.57 -6.84
CA LEU A 34 1.69 -0.38 -7.20
C LEU A 34 2.29 -1.50 -8.06
N ARG A 35 2.01 -2.76 -7.70
CA ARG A 35 2.43 -3.95 -8.45
C ARG A 35 1.23 -4.85 -8.72
N PHE A 36 1.35 -5.72 -9.72
CA PHE A 36 0.32 -6.72 -10.04
C PHE A 36 0.83 -8.14 -9.79
N PRO A 37 0.05 -9.02 -9.15
CA PRO A 37 -1.25 -8.77 -8.50
C PRO A 37 -1.15 -7.68 -7.41
N ILE A 38 -2.22 -6.89 -7.21
CA ILE A 38 -2.20 -5.83 -6.19
C ILE A 38 -1.85 -6.44 -4.83
N GLN A 39 -0.92 -5.80 -4.12
CA GLN A 39 -0.51 -6.21 -2.80
C GLN A 39 -1.74 -6.37 -1.90
N ARG A 40 -1.84 -7.52 -1.20
CA ARG A 40 -3.10 -7.92 -0.52
C ARG A 40 -3.61 -6.86 0.45
N PHE A 41 -2.73 -6.21 1.19
CA PHE A 41 -3.14 -5.20 2.16
C PHE A 41 -3.77 -3.97 1.52
N LEU A 42 -3.29 -3.54 0.35
CA LEU A 42 -3.90 -2.45 -0.42
C LEU A 42 -5.32 -2.83 -0.82
N THR A 43 -5.52 -4.05 -1.31
CA THR A 43 -6.88 -4.53 -1.64
C THR A 43 -7.77 -4.63 -0.40
N SER A 44 -7.26 -5.13 0.73
CA SER A 44 -8.03 -5.21 1.98
C SER A 44 -8.42 -3.81 2.48
N LEU A 45 -7.51 -2.84 2.41
CA LEU A 45 -7.78 -1.46 2.80
C LEU A 45 -8.86 -0.85 1.90
N CYS A 46 -8.71 -0.98 0.58
CA CYS A 46 -9.70 -0.51 -0.40
C CYS A 46 -11.08 -1.15 -0.17
N LYS A 47 -11.13 -2.45 0.14
CA LYS A 47 -12.36 -3.15 0.52
C LYS A 47 -12.99 -2.59 1.81
N HIS A 48 -12.16 -2.27 2.80
CA HIS A 48 -12.62 -1.72 4.09
C HIS A 48 -13.22 -0.33 3.91
N ILE A 49 -12.52 0.55 3.20
CA ILE A 49 -12.94 1.94 2.98
C ILE A 49 -13.91 2.12 1.80
N LYS A 50 -14.22 1.00 1.11
CA LYS A 50 -15.16 0.89 -0.01
C LYS A 50 -14.82 1.80 -1.20
N ILE A 51 -13.55 1.87 -1.60
CA ILE A 51 -13.15 2.57 -2.83
C ILE A 51 -12.38 1.62 -3.74
N SER A 52 -12.36 1.90 -5.05
CA SER A 52 -11.48 1.17 -5.96
C SER A 52 -10.02 1.62 -5.78
N PRO A 53 -9.03 0.72 -5.86
CA PRO A 53 -7.61 1.09 -5.86
C PRO A 53 -7.27 2.18 -6.89
N SER A 54 -7.95 2.17 -8.04
CA SER A 54 -7.74 3.17 -9.10
C SER A 54 -8.01 4.60 -8.64
N GLN A 55 -8.83 4.79 -7.61
CA GLN A 55 -9.22 6.10 -7.09
C GLN A 55 -8.17 6.72 -6.15
N LEU A 56 -7.16 5.95 -5.73
CA LEU A 56 -6.06 6.43 -4.90
C LEU A 56 -5.04 7.20 -5.75
N ALA A 57 -4.66 8.38 -5.28
CA ALA A 57 -3.57 9.15 -5.88
C ALA A 57 -2.22 8.39 -5.77
N PRO A 58 -1.27 8.61 -6.70
CA PRO A 58 -0.01 7.87 -6.72
C PRO A 58 0.75 7.90 -5.39
N ASN A 59 0.88 9.07 -4.77
CA ASN A 59 1.55 9.22 -3.48
C ASN A 59 0.94 8.39 -2.35
N SER A 60 -0.35 8.00 -2.43
CA SER A 60 -0.98 7.13 -1.44
C SER A 60 -0.38 5.72 -1.45
N TYR A 61 0.04 5.21 -2.61
CA TYR A 61 0.69 3.91 -2.70
C TYR A 61 2.06 3.92 -2.03
N SER A 62 2.89 4.90 -2.36
CA SER A 62 4.21 5.08 -1.74
C SER A 62 4.09 5.25 -0.22
N PHE A 63 3.18 6.12 0.25
CA PHE A 63 2.90 6.30 1.67
C PHE A 63 2.48 4.99 2.37
N LEU A 64 1.52 4.27 1.79
CA LEU A 64 0.99 3.04 2.38
C LEU A 64 2.04 1.93 2.46
N LEU A 65 2.88 1.79 1.43
CA LEU A 65 3.96 0.81 1.40
C LEU A 65 5.06 1.17 2.41
N ALA A 66 5.49 2.42 2.45
CA ALA A 66 6.45 2.92 3.43
C ALA A 66 5.94 2.72 4.87
N LEU A 67 4.67 3.03 5.12
CA LEU A 67 4.04 2.79 6.42
C LEU A 67 4.01 1.30 6.77
N ALA A 68 3.67 0.43 5.81
CA ALA A 68 3.66 -1.01 6.03
C ALA A 68 5.05 -1.56 6.38
N VAL A 69 6.11 -1.06 5.72
CA VAL A 69 7.50 -1.41 6.03
C VAL A 69 7.89 -0.97 7.44
N LEU A 70 7.63 0.29 7.81
CA LEU A 70 7.96 0.80 9.15
C LEU A 70 7.20 0.06 10.26
N LEU A 71 5.91 -0.20 10.06
CA LEU A 71 5.12 -0.96 11.04
C LEU A 71 5.63 -2.40 11.17
N SER A 72 5.98 -3.05 10.06
CA SER A 72 6.53 -4.41 10.09
C SER A 72 7.90 -4.47 10.75
N TYR A 73 8.74 -3.45 10.57
CA TYR A 73 10.03 -3.33 11.27
C TYR A 73 9.86 -3.21 12.79
N HIS A 74 8.77 -2.61 13.25
CA HIS A 74 8.44 -2.45 14.67
C HIS A 74 7.49 -3.54 15.20
N ASP A 75 7.28 -4.63 14.45
CA ASP A 75 6.37 -5.73 14.78
C ASP A 75 4.92 -5.27 15.10
N ILE A 76 4.48 -4.17 14.48
CA ILE A 76 3.12 -3.64 14.60
C ILE A 76 2.29 -4.10 13.40
N PRO A 77 1.15 -4.76 13.62
CA PRO A 77 0.31 -5.20 12.52
C PRO A 77 -0.39 -4.00 11.86
N LEU A 78 -0.34 -3.93 10.53
CA LEU A 78 -1.13 -2.96 9.77
C LEU A 78 -2.60 -3.43 9.71
N ILE A 79 -3.37 -3.08 10.74
CA ILE A 79 -4.83 -3.33 10.87
C ILE A 79 -5.61 -2.01 10.69
N PRO A 80 -6.95 -2.03 10.47
CA PRO A 80 -7.69 -0.79 10.22
C PRO A 80 -7.64 0.14 11.43
N TYR A 81 -7.61 -0.40 12.65
CA TYR A 81 -7.44 0.38 13.87
C TYR A 81 -6.13 1.19 13.83
N VAL A 82 -4.98 0.53 13.63
CA VAL A 82 -3.66 1.19 13.53
C VAL A 82 -3.63 2.19 12.37
N PHE A 83 -4.17 1.82 11.22
CA PHE A 83 -4.28 2.70 10.06
C PHE A 83 -5.04 3.99 10.40
N MET A 84 -6.21 3.90 11.05
CA MET A 84 -7.04 5.06 11.41
C MET A 84 -6.44 5.93 12.52
N GLN A 85 -5.46 5.42 13.28
CA GLN A 85 -4.67 6.21 14.21
C GLN A 85 -3.55 6.98 13.51
N LEU A 86 -2.89 6.38 12.52
CA LEU A 86 -1.68 6.94 11.89
C LEU A 86 -1.94 7.70 10.60
N ALA A 87 -3.03 7.39 9.89
CA ALA A 87 -3.33 7.89 8.57
C ALA A 87 -4.74 8.49 8.48
N GLN A 88 -4.90 9.40 7.54
CA GLN A 88 -6.16 10.03 7.19
C GLN A 88 -6.40 9.92 5.69
N ILE A 89 -7.67 9.94 5.29
CA ILE A 89 -8.11 9.89 3.91
C ILE A 89 -8.73 11.24 3.56
N LYS A 90 -8.17 11.90 2.56
CA LYS A 90 -8.65 13.18 2.03
C LYS A 90 -9.27 12.98 0.66
N ARG A 91 -10.42 13.59 0.42
CA ARG A 91 -11.02 13.65 -0.92
C ARG A 91 -10.38 14.81 -1.68
N LEU A 92 -9.80 14.51 -2.85
CA LEU A 92 -9.18 15.51 -3.73
C LEU A 92 -10.16 16.04 -4.79
N GLY A 93 -11.28 15.36 -4.99
CA GLY A 93 -12.30 15.68 -5.98
C GLY A 93 -13.25 14.50 -6.20
N PRO A 94 -14.15 14.58 -7.20
CA PRO A 94 -15.05 13.48 -7.56
C PRO A 94 -14.27 12.20 -7.89
N GLY A 95 -14.48 11.15 -7.10
CA GLY A 95 -13.82 9.86 -7.26
C GLY A 95 -12.30 9.83 -7.06
N LYS A 96 -11.70 10.86 -6.44
CA LYS A 96 -10.24 10.96 -6.19
C LYS A 96 -9.94 11.04 -4.70
N PHE A 97 -9.09 10.14 -4.22
CA PHE A 97 -8.73 10.06 -2.79
C PHE A 97 -7.22 10.08 -2.60
N TYR A 98 -6.81 10.67 -1.49
CA TYR A 98 -5.42 10.75 -1.07
C TYR A 98 -5.29 10.30 0.38
N ILE A 99 -4.36 9.40 0.63
CA ILE A 99 -4.01 8.91 1.95
C ILE A 99 -2.68 9.52 2.36
N SER A 100 -2.66 10.09 3.57
CA SER A 100 -1.48 10.70 4.19
C SER A 100 -1.51 10.44 5.70
N HIS A 101 -0.47 10.88 6.41
CA HIS A 101 -0.47 10.87 7.87
C HIS A 101 -1.64 11.65 8.46
N LYS A 102 -2.13 11.20 9.61
CA LYS A 102 -3.07 11.90 10.47
C LYS A 102 -2.30 12.76 11.49
N GLY A 103 -2.80 13.96 11.79
CA GLY A 103 -2.12 14.88 12.69
C GLY A 103 -0.71 15.23 12.23
N ASP A 104 0.19 15.42 13.19
CA ASP A 104 1.58 15.88 12.96
C ASP A 104 2.60 14.74 12.87
N HIS A 105 2.13 13.52 12.65
CA HIS A 105 2.99 12.38 12.33
C HIS A 105 3.66 12.66 10.97
N ASN A 106 4.88 13.19 10.94
CA ASN A 106 5.54 13.64 9.70
C ASN A 106 6.81 12.83 9.38
N PHE A 107 6.78 11.53 9.66
CA PHE A 107 7.96 10.66 9.57
C PHE A 107 8.17 10.02 8.19
N ILE A 108 7.17 9.98 7.29
CA ILE A 108 7.36 9.55 5.89
C ILE A 108 7.42 10.77 4.95
N LYS A 109 8.53 10.99 4.26
CA LYS A 109 8.75 12.12 3.33
C LYS A 109 9.38 11.64 2.01
N GLY A 110 9.90 12.56 1.20
CA GLY A 110 10.61 12.25 -0.04
C GLY A 110 9.73 12.02 -1.27
N ASN A 111 8.41 11.90 -1.10
CA ASN A 111 7.48 11.88 -2.24
C ASN A 111 7.43 13.25 -2.94
N PRO A 112 7.25 13.29 -4.27
CA PRO A 112 6.94 14.53 -4.98
C PRO A 112 5.69 15.20 -4.40
N SER A 113 5.65 16.53 -4.38
CA SER A 113 4.49 17.28 -3.84
C SER A 113 3.19 17.02 -4.60
N SER A 114 3.28 16.73 -5.90
CA SER A 114 2.14 16.35 -6.74
C SER A 114 2.56 15.55 -7.96
N HIS A 115 1.61 14.77 -8.49
CA HIS A 115 1.71 14.18 -9.82
C HIS A 115 0.70 14.88 -10.73
N LYS A 116 1.09 16.00 -11.33
CA LYS A 116 0.21 16.77 -12.23
C LYS A 116 -0.27 15.87 -13.37
N GLY A 117 -1.58 15.87 -13.59
CA GLY A 117 -2.19 15.07 -14.65
C GLY A 117 -2.04 13.56 -14.48
N TRP A 118 -1.82 13.00 -13.28
CA TRP A 118 -1.62 11.56 -13.09
C TRP A 118 -2.74 10.66 -13.64
N MET A 119 -3.93 11.24 -13.87
CA MET A 119 -5.06 10.55 -14.49
C MET A 119 -5.04 10.53 -16.03
N SER A 120 -4.07 11.16 -16.68
CA SER A 120 -3.99 11.24 -18.16
C SER A 120 -3.45 9.96 -18.80
N ARG A 121 -2.61 9.22 -18.08
CA ARG A 121 -1.96 8.00 -18.57
C ARG A 121 -2.52 6.79 -17.83
N PHE A 122 -3.59 6.23 -18.40
CA PHE A 122 -4.26 5.06 -17.85
C PHE A 122 -4.19 3.86 -18.79
N PHE A 123 -4.37 2.69 -18.21
CA PHE A 123 -4.47 1.42 -18.92
C PHE A 123 -5.50 0.55 -18.22
N TYR A 124 -5.98 -0.46 -18.94
CA TYR A 124 -6.91 -1.43 -18.41
C TYR A 124 -6.20 -2.75 -18.09
N ILE A 125 -6.65 -3.40 -17.03
CA ILE A 125 -6.33 -4.80 -16.77
C ILE A 125 -7.59 -5.62 -16.94
N LYS A 126 -7.56 -6.50 -17.93
CA LYS A 126 -8.54 -7.57 -18.13
C LYS A 126 -8.03 -8.86 -17.51
N ARG A 127 -8.95 -9.75 -17.20
CA ARG A 127 -8.62 -11.10 -16.78
C ARG A 127 -9.42 -12.08 -17.62
N ASP A 128 -8.81 -13.22 -17.91
CA ASP A 128 -9.49 -14.38 -18.52
C ASP A 128 -10.73 -14.79 -17.69
N GLY A 129 -11.89 -14.78 -18.36
CA GLY A 129 -13.24 -14.70 -17.79
C GLY A 129 -13.77 -15.97 -17.10
N LYS A 130 -12.93 -16.97 -16.84
CA LYS A 130 -13.39 -18.28 -16.35
C LYS A 130 -13.52 -18.43 -14.82
N ARG A 131 -13.26 -17.40 -13.99
CA ARG A 131 -13.36 -17.50 -12.51
C ARG A 131 -13.86 -16.20 -11.85
N ARG A 132 -14.57 -16.33 -10.70
CA ARG A 132 -14.97 -15.21 -9.81
C ARG A 132 -13.80 -14.23 -9.59
N SER A 133 -14.08 -12.94 -9.42
CA SER A 133 -13.05 -11.90 -9.27
C SER A 133 -12.06 -12.28 -8.16
N HIS A 134 -10.78 -12.48 -8.49
CA HIS A 134 -9.74 -12.57 -7.44
C HIS A 134 -9.36 -11.19 -6.88
N TRP A 135 -9.91 -10.11 -7.44
CA TRP A 135 -9.80 -8.80 -6.82
C TRP A 135 -10.46 -8.90 -5.46
N ARG A 136 -9.65 -8.81 -4.40
CA ARG A 136 -10.14 -8.92 -3.03
C ARG A 136 -10.87 -7.66 -2.57
N CYS A 137 -11.17 -6.73 -3.48
CA CYS A 137 -11.89 -5.49 -3.26
C CYS A 137 -12.86 -5.19 -4.42
N ASP A 138 -13.87 -4.38 -4.13
CA ASP A 138 -14.73 -3.77 -5.14
C ASP A 138 -13.88 -2.84 -6.02
N MET A 139 -14.01 -2.99 -7.33
CA MET A 139 -13.28 -2.19 -8.33
C MET A 139 -14.15 -1.07 -8.92
N SER A 140 -15.40 -0.96 -8.47
CA SER A 140 -16.32 0.10 -8.86
C SER A 140 -15.91 1.42 -8.21
N TRP A 141 -15.99 2.51 -8.98
CA TRP A 141 -15.72 3.84 -8.43
C TRP A 141 -16.83 4.25 -7.45
N ARG A 142 -16.45 4.94 -6.38
CA ARG A 142 -17.37 5.56 -5.42
C ARG A 142 -17.05 7.04 -5.24
N ASP A 143 -18.07 7.85 -5.01
CA ASP A 143 -17.89 9.29 -4.74
C ASP A 143 -17.47 9.60 -3.31
N ASN A 144 -17.82 8.70 -2.37
CA ASN A 144 -17.54 8.86 -0.95
C ASN A 144 -16.78 7.66 -0.41
N VAL A 145 -15.93 7.93 0.58
CA VAL A 145 -15.27 6.90 1.37
C VAL A 145 -16.19 6.47 2.50
N TYR A 146 -16.29 5.17 2.74
CA TYR A 146 -16.97 4.64 3.91
C TYR A 146 -15.92 4.27 4.95
N THR A 147 -15.57 5.22 5.81
CA THR A 147 -14.81 4.92 7.02
C THR A 147 -15.78 4.37 8.05
N LEU A 148 -15.99 3.05 8.07
CA LEU A 148 -16.52 2.43 9.27
C LEU A 148 -15.48 2.64 10.37
N SER A 149 -15.88 3.25 11.48
CA SER A 149 -15.03 3.28 12.68
C SER A 149 -14.63 1.84 12.98
N PRO A 150 -13.34 1.49 12.92
CA PRO A 150 -12.94 0.13 13.17
C PRO A 150 -13.34 -0.23 14.59
N ARG A 151 -13.88 -1.44 14.76
CA ARG A 151 -14.06 -1.98 16.10
C ARG A 151 -12.69 -1.96 16.78
N THR A 152 -12.63 -1.41 17.99
CA THR A 152 -11.43 -1.53 18.81
C THR A 152 -11.16 -3.03 18.98
N PRO A 153 -9.99 -3.53 18.56
CA PRO A 153 -9.66 -4.93 18.78
C PRO A 153 -9.57 -5.19 20.29
N GLU A 154 -9.91 -6.40 20.74
CA GLU A 154 -9.85 -6.78 22.16
C GLU A 154 -8.49 -6.48 22.80
N ARG A 155 -7.42 -6.60 22.00
CA ARG A 155 -6.08 -6.14 22.33
C ARG A 155 -5.64 -5.08 21.33
N SER A 156 -5.73 -3.80 21.70
CA SER A 156 -5.24 -2.70 20.87
C SER A 156 -3.71 -2.67 20.85
N PRO A 157 -3.07 -2.64 19.66
CA PRO A 157 -1.64 -2.39 19.57
C PRO A 157 -1.31 -1.03 20.20
N ASN A 158 -0.39 -1.03 21.16
CA ASN A 158 0.11 0.22 21.76
C ASN A 158 1.05 0.91 20.78
N LEU A 159 0.65 2.08 20.27
CA LEU A 159 1.44 2.85 19.32
C LEU A 159 2.42 3.83 19.97
N THR A 160 2.40 3.99 21.30
CA THR A 160 3.23 4.98 22.01
C THR A 160 4.71 4.78 21.73
N SER A 161 5.23 3.57 21.93
CA SER A 161 6.65 3.27 21.69
C SER A 161 7.05 3.47 20.22
N PHE A 162 6.15 3.16 19.29
CA PHE A 162 6.39 3.41 17.86
C PHE A 162 6.42 4.90 17.53
N LEU A 163 5.46 5.67 18.03
CA LEU A 163 5.40 7.11 17.80
C LEU A 163 6.60 7.83 18.42
N GLU A 164 7.03 7.43 19.62
CA GLU A 164 8.28 7.93 20.21
C GLU A 164 9.50 7.54 19.36
N ALA A 165 9.56 6.30 18.87
CA ALA A 165 10.65 5.87 17.99
C ALA A 165 10.67 6.63 16.64
N MET A 166 9.53 7.12 16.16
CA MET A 166 9.40 7.93 14.95
C MET A 166 9.59 9.44 15.20
N ARG A 167 9.52 9.90 16.44
CA ARG A 167 9.60 11.31 16.81
C ARG A 167 10.94 11.91 16.34
N GLY A 168 10.86 13.04 15.64
CA GLY A 168 12.04 13.74 15.10
C GLY A 168 12.72 13.05 13.92
N LYS A 169 12.22 11.91 13.44
CA LYS A 169 12.79 11.18 12.31
C LYS A 169 12.07 11.49 11.01
N SER A 170 12.79 11.37 9.91
CA SER A 170 12.23 11.41 8.56
C SER A 170 12.83 10.31 7.71
N TYR A 171 11.95 9.54 7.08
CA TYR A 171 12.30 8.45 6.17
C TYR A 171 11.86 8.81 4.76
N ASN A 172 12.75 8.60 3.80
CA ASN A 172 12.46 8.78 2.38
C ASN A 172 11.60 7.61 1.86
N ALA A 173 10.37 7.88 1.43
CA ALA A 173 9.44 6.84 1.00
C ALA A 173 9.94 6.05 -0.22
N PRO A 174 10.45 6.67 -1.31
CA PRO A 174 11.12 5.95 -2.40
C PRO A 174 12.18 4.94 -1.94
N GLU A 175 12.95 5.26 -0.91
CA GLU A 175 13.97 4.35 -0.35
C GLU A 175 13.36 3.18 0.41
N LEU A 176 12.28 3.42 1.18
CA LEU A 176 11.56 2.37 1.93
C LEU A 176 10.82 1.37 1.04
N ILE A 177 10.39 1.80 -0.15
CA ILE A 177 9.58 0.97 -1.06
C ILE A 177 10.40 0.25 -2.13
N LYS A 178 11.74 0.20 -1.97
CA LYS A 178 12.60 -0.58 -2.85
C LYS A 178 12.23 -2.06 -2.81
N GLU A 179 12.41 -2.71 -3.96
CA GLU A 179 11.90 -4.07 -4.20
C GLU A 179 12.50 -5.11 -3.25
N ASP A 180 13.74 -4.92 -2.81
CA ASP A 180 14.43 -5.74 -1.83
C ASP A 180 13.76 -5.67 -0.45
N LEU A 181 13.45 -4.48 0.05
CA LEU A 181 12.70 -4.30 1.30
C LEU A 181 11.28 -4.84 1.18
N LEU A 182 10.58 -4.56 0.08
CA LEU A 182 9.24 -5.13 -0.16
C LEU A 182 9.28 -6.66 -0.27
N CYS A 183 10.34 -7.25 -0.80
CA CYS A 183 10.54 -8.70 -0.80
C CYS A 183 10.81 -9.22 0.62
N PHE A 184 11.69 -8.56 1.37
CA PHE A 184 12.06 -8.93 2.74
C PHE A 184 10.84 -8.99 3.65
N PHE A 185 10.00 -7.96 3.63
CA PHE A 185 8.73 -7.90 4.37
C PHE A 185 7.57 -8.66 3.68
N LYS A 186 7.86 -9.43 2.62
CA LYS A 186 6.90 -10.27 1.88
C LYS A 186 5.73 -9.49 1.24
N PHE A 187 5.90 -8.20 0.99
CA PHE A 187 4.96 -7.37 0.24
C PHE A 187 5.02 -7.56 -1.28
N SER A 188 6.15 -8.05 -1.82
CA SER A 188 6.35 -8.22 -3.27
C SER A 188 5.95 -9.61 -3.82
N ARG A 189 6.06 -10.71 -3.05
CA ARG A 189 5.83 -12.07 -3.60
C ARG A 189 4.99 -12.97 -2.70
N LYS A 190 4.02 -13.65 -3.35
CA LYS A 190 3.15 -14.72 -2.81
C LYS A 190 2.57 -14.41 -1.43
N GLY A 191 1.56 -13.56 -1.45
CA GLY A 191 0.39 -13.68 -0.57
C GLY A 191 0.67 -14.04 0.88
N VAL A 192 1.14 -13.05 1.65
CA VAL A 192 1.11 -13.09 3.12
C VAL A 192 -0.26 -13.58 3.58
N GLU A 193 -0.28 -14.61 4.42
CA GLU A 193 -1.47 -15.06 5.11
C GLU A 193 -1.88 -13.99 6.12
N LEU A 194 -3.09 -13.46 5.95
CA LEU A 194 -3.67 -12.47 6.83
C LEU A 194 -4.38 -13.23 7.95
N SER A 195 -4.07 -12.93 9.21
CA SER A 195 -4.94 -13.29 10.33
C SER A 195 -5.94 -12.15 10.53
N GLY A 196 -7.20 -12.39 10.15
CA GLY A 196 -8.31 -11.46 10.35
C GLY A 196 -8.43 -10.29 9.36
N ASP A 197 -9.50 -9.51 9.52
CA ASP A 197 -10.15 -8.63 8.52
C ASP A 197 -9.36 -7.40 8.02
N LEU A 198 -8.05 -7.35 8.27
CA LEU A 198 -7.08 -6.43 7.64
C LEU A 198 -5.64 -6.72 8.11
N GLY A 199 -5.42 -7.64 9.05
CA GLY A 199 -4.15 -7.84 9.73
C GLY A 199 -3.09 -8.54 8.89
N ILE A 200 -2.14 -7.76 8.38
CA ILE A 200 -0.84 -8.31 8.01
C ILE A 200 -0.08 -8.61 9.29
N VAL A 201 0.04 -9.87 9.65
CA VAL A 201 0.99 -10.32 10.66
C VAL A 201 2.20 -10.85 9.90
N VAL A 202 3.16 -9.97 9.63
CA VAL A 202 4.48 -10.45 9.22
C VAL A 202 5.14 -10.94 10.50
N PHE A 203 5.20 -12.27 10.68
CA PHE A 203 6.13 -12.84 11.65
C PHE A 203 7.54 -12.54 11.15
N CYS A 204 8.16 -11.51 11.73
CA CYS A 204 9.59 -11.35 11.67
C CYS A 204 10.16 -12.51 12.50
N LEU A 205 10.51 -13.61 11.82
CA LEU A 205 11.32 -14.66 12.44
C LEU A 205 12.69 -14.04 12.70
N THR A 206 12.85 -13.36 13.84
CA THR A 206 14.14 -12.92 14.33
C THR A 206 15.07 -14.11 14.62
N HIS A 207 14.60 -15.36 14.52
CA HIS A 207 15.43 -16.55 14.57
C HIS A 207 15.00 -17.58 13.52
N ALA A 208 15.89 -17.80 12.55
CA ALA A 208 15.84 -18.79 11.47
C ALA A 208 14.82 -18.55 10.34
N ILE A 209 15.32 -18.19 9.15
CA ILE A 209 15.21 -18.98 7.90
C ILE A 209 15.97 -18.26 6.78
N THR A 210 16.83 -19.04 6.13
CA THR A 210 17.74 -18.74 5.02
C THR A 210 17.03 -18.12 3.81
N CYS A 211 17.36 -16.87 3.47
CA CYS A 211 17.06 -16.32 2.15
C CYS A 211 18.13 -16.79 1.16
N ALA A 212 18.00 -18.02 0.68
CA ALA A 212 18.80 -18.51 -0.44
C ALA A 212 18.31 -17.84 -1.74
N ARG A 213 19.25 -17.17 -2.43
CA ARG A 213 19.15 -16.47 -3.74
C ARG A 213 18.74 -15.00 -3.73
N THR A 214 19.51 -14.17 -3.02
CA THR A 214 20.34 -13.08 -3.58
C THR A 214 21.18 -12.54 -2.42
N ARG A 215 22.47 -12.27 -2.64
CA ARG A 215 23.43 -11.86 -1.59
C ARG A 215 23.08 -10.50 -0.97
N VAL A 216 22.15 -10.44 -0.02
CA VAL A 216 22.03 -9.31 0.90
C VAL A 216 21.76 -9.90 2.29
N SER A 217 22.69 -9.70 3.21
CA SER A 217 22.55 -10.17 4.59
C SER A 217 21.40 -9.39 5.27
N PRO A 218 20.51 -10.06 6.03
CA PRO A 218 19.45 -9.40 6.80
C PRO A 218 19.96 -8.26 7.70
N GLU A 219 21.19 -8.41 8.21
CA GLU A 219 21.87 -7.41 9.03
C GLU A 219 22.17 -6.13 8.24
N LEU A 220 22.56 -6.24 6.96
CA LEU A 220 22.79 -5.09 6.08
C LEU A 220 21.49 -4.36 5.73
N THR A 221 20.35 -5.06 5.66
CA THR A 221 19.01 -4.46 5.44
C THR A 221 18.38 -3.85 6.69
N LEU A 222 18.76 -4.28 7.89
CA LEU A 222 18.34 -3.65 9.15
C LEU A 222 19.22 -2.42 9.46
N SER A 223 20.53 -2.51 9.22
CA SER A 223 21.43 -1.35 9.28
C SER A 223 21.09 -0.30 8.23
N SER A 224 20.51 -0.67 7.08
CA SER A 224 20.09 0.29 6.06
C SER A 224 18.88 1.12 6.48
N LEU A 225 17.93 0.60 7.26
CA LEU A 225 16.81 1.42 7.78
C LEU A 225 17.27 2.50 8.77
N SER A 226 18.30 2.22 9.58
CA SER A 226 18.98 3.25 10.37
C SER A 226 19.77 4.25 9.52
N LEU A 227 20.35 3.82 8.39
CA LEU A 227 21.09 4.68 7.46
C LEU A 227 20.17 5.51 6.54
N LEU A 228 18.91 5.11 6.37
CA LEU A 228 17.87 5.86 5.66
C LEU A 228 17.26 6.98 6.51
N GLN A 229 17.72 7.13 7.75
CA GLN A 229 17.37 8.26 8.61
C GLN A 229 18.10 9.50 8.12
N THR A 230 17.35 10.48 7.64
CA THR A 230 17.88 11.83 7.53
C THR A 230 17.57 12.55 8.84
N HIS A 231 18.61 12.98 9.55
CA HIS A 231 18.45 13.94 10.64
C HIS A 231 17.88 15.24 10.05
N ALA A 232 16.77 15.71 10.63
CA ALA A 232 16.22 17.02 10.32
C ALA A 232 17.08 18.13 10.92
#